data_AF-A0A377J288-F1
#
_entry.id   AF-A0A377J288-F1
#
_cell.length_a   1.000
_cell.length_b   1.000
_cell.length_c   1.000
_cell.angle_alpha   90.00
_cell.angle_beta   90.00
_cell.angle_gamma   90.00
#
_symmetry.space_group_name_H-M   'P 1'
#
loop_
_entity.id
_entity.type
_entity.pdbx_description
1 polymer ?
#
loop_
_entity_poly.entity_id
_entity_poly.type
_entity_poly.pdbx_seq_one_letter_code
_entity_poly.pdbx_strand_id
1 'polypeptide(L)' 'MPQLDGLKEDLAILKFWLGIVVASFLAIIGWLATNYNKSELWIIISSIILLFMFAFIALLINKKMRKIIKQIYESKKE' A
#
# COMPACT_ATOMS: atom_id res chain seq x y z
N MET A 1 7.85 7.77 26.15
CA MET A 1 7.51 9.14 25.70
C MET A 1 6.26 9.00 24.86
N PRO A 2 5.07 9.40 25.35
CA PRO A 2 3.78 9.06 24.73
C PRO A 2 3.69 9.39 23.23
N GLN A 3 4.35 10.46 22.77
CA GLN A 3 4.39 10.84 21.36
C GLN A 3 5.15 9.84 20.48
N LEU A 4 6.30 9.36 20.94
CA LEU A 4 7.11 8.36 20.23
C LEU A 4 6.36 7.04 20.10
N ASP A 5 5.64 6.65 21.14
CA ASP A 5 4.87 5.41 21.18
C ASP A 5 3.69 5.48 20.19
N GLY A 6 2.98 6.62 20.15
CA GLY A 6 1.92 6.87 19.16
C GLY A 6 2.43 6.86 17.70
N LEU A 7 3.57 7.49 17.41
CA LEU A 7 4.14 7.49 16.05
C LEU A 7 4.53 6.08 15.58
N LYS A 8 5.00 5.22 16.49
CA LYS A 8 5.31 3.81 16.17
C LYS A 8 4.04 3.01 15.87
N GLU A 9 2.96 3.26 16.60
CA GLU A 9 1.67 2.62 16.36
C GLU A 9 1.09 3.03 15.01
N ASP A 10 1.10 4.34 14.68
CA ASP A 10 0.69 4.83 13.36
C ASP A 10 1.51 4.19 12.23
N LEU A 11 2.83 4.06 12.42
CA LEU A 11 3.70 3.39 11.46
C LEU A 11 3.36 1.90 11.31
N ALA A 12 3.02 1.21 12.40
CA ALA A 12 2.60 -0.19 12.37
C ALA A 12 1.29 -0.38 11.59
N ILE A 13 0.30 0.50 11.83
CA ILE A 13 -0.97 0.51 11.11
C ILE A 13 -0.73 0.73 9.60
N LEU A 14 0.13 1.68 9.23
CA LEU A 14 0.44 1.91 7.81
C LEU A 14 1.15 0.73 7.15
N LYS A 15 2.03 0.03 7.86
CA LYS A 15 2.66 -1.21 7.36
C LYS A 15 1.63 -2.30 7.11
N PHE A 16 0.67 -2.46 8.02
CA PHE A 16 -0.43 -3.41 7.86
C PHE A 16 -1.25 -3.10 6.60
N TRP A 17 -1.65 -1.84 6.41
CA TRP A 17 -2.38 -1.41 5.21
C TRP A 17 -1.57 -1.56 3.92
N LEU A 18 -0.26 -1.28 3.95
CA LEU A 18 0.62 -1.54 2.81
C LEU A 18 0.63 -3.03 2.44
N GLY A 19 0.67 -3.91 3.45
CA GLY A 19 0.59 -5.35 3.26
C GLY A 19 -0.70 -5.77 2.54
N ILE A 20 -1.86 -5.24 2.97
CA ILE A 20 -3.14 -5.50 2.30
C ILE A 20 -3.12 -5.03 0.85
N VAL A 21 -2.63 -3.81 0.60
CA VAL A 21 -2.53 -3.22 -0.76
C VAL A 21 -1.67 -4.09 -1.67
N VAL A 22 -0.51 -4.55 -1.19
CA VAL A 22 0.38 -5.44 -1.96
C VAL A 22 -0.26 -6.80 -2.20
N ALA A 23 -0.91 -7.39 -1.20
CA ALA A 23 -1.60 -8.67 -1.35
C ALA A 23 -2.73 -8.60 -2.39
N SER A 24 -3.56 -7.56 -2.33
CA SER A 24 -4.62 -7.32 -3.32
C SER A 24 -4.07 -7.07 -4.72
N PHE A 25 -2.98 -6.30 -4.84
CA PHE A 25 -2.31 -6.06 -6.11
C PHE A 25 -1.82 -7.36 -6.76
N LEU A 26 -1.16 -8.23 -5.98
CA LEU A 26 -0.71 -9.55 -6.45
C LEU A 26 -1.87 -10.47 -6.81
N ALA A 27 -2.97 -10.43 -6.06
CA ALA A 27 -4.18 -11.19 -6.37
C ALA A 27 -4.77 -10.81 -7.73
N ILE A 28 -4.84 -9.51 -8.05
CA ILE A 28 -5.32 -9.03 -9.36
C ILE A 28 -4.38 -9.46 -10.48
N ILE A 29 -3.06 -9.38 -10.27
CA ILE A 29 -2.08 -9.87 -11.26
C ILE A 29 -2.25 -11.37 -11.50
N GLY A 30 -2.36 -12.17 -10.44
CA GLY A 30 -2.57 -13.62 -10.54
C GLY A 30 -3.86 -13.98 -11.27
N TRP A 31 -4.94 -13.24 -10.98
CA TRP A 31 -6.21 -13.41 -11.68
C TRP A 31 -6.09 -13.07 -13.17
N LEU A 32 -5.46 -11.95 -13.52
CA LEU A 32 -5.21 -11.55 -14.91
C LEU A 32 -4.38 -12.61 -15.65
N ALA A 33 -3.27 -13.07 -15.06
CA ALA A 33 -2.39 -14.07 -15.67
C ALA A 33 -3.12 -15.38 -16.01
N THR A 34 -4.16 -15.73 -15.26
CA THR A 34 -4.92 -16.98 -15.44
C THR A 34 -6.21 -16.82 -16.25
N ASN A 35 -6.73 -15.60 -16.38
CA ASN A 35 -8.06 -15.35 -16.97
C ASN A 35 -8.07 -14.37 -18.15
N TYR A 36 -6.93 -13.82 -18.58
CA TYR A 36 -6.88 -12.83 -19.67
C TYR A 36 -7.49 -13.31 -21.00
N ASN A 37 -7.36 -14.60 -21.33
CA ASN A 37 -7.94 -15.17 -22.57
C ASN A 37 -9.38 -15.69 -22.39
N LYS A 38 -9.92 -15.69 -21.16
CA LYS A 38 -11.22 -16.27 -20.83
C LYS A 38 -12.26 -15.21 -20.42
N SER A 39 -11.82 -13.98 -20.21
CA SER A 39 -12.64 -12.91 -19.65
C SER A 39 -13.00 -11.87 -20.69
N GLU A 40 -14.11 -11.18 -20.44
CA GLU A 40 -14.52 -10.06 -21.26
C GLU A 40 -13.52 -8.90 -21.17
N LEU A 41 -13.33 -8.21 -22.30
CA LEU A 41 -12.32 -7.16 -22.46
C LEU A 41 -12.47 -6.02 -21.44
N TRP A 42 -13.69 -5.68 -21.04
CA TRP A 42 -13.94 -4.63 -20.03
C TRP A 42 -13.47 -5.05 -18.61
N ILE A 43 -13.51 -6.34 -18.28
CA ILE A 43 -13.00 -6.86 -17.01
C ILE A 43 -11.47 -6.76 -16.99
N ILE A 44 -10.82 -7.03 -18.13
CA ILE A 44 -9.37 -6.90 -18.28
C ILE A 44 -8.95 -5.43 -18.12
N ILE A 45 -9.64 -4.51 -18.81
CA ILE A 45 -9.37 -3.07 -18.71
C ILE A 45 -9.55 -2.57 -17.28
N SER A 46 -10.66 -2.92 -16.61
CA SER A 46 -10.91 -2.50 -15.23
C SER A 46 -9.87 -3.07 -14.25
N SER A 47 -9.41 -4.31 -14.47
CA SER A 47 -8.32 -4.91 -13.69
C SER A 47 -7.00 -4.15 -13.85
N ILE A 48 -6.66 -3.74 -15.08
CA ILE A 48 -5.46 -2.92 -15.34
C ILE A 48 -5.56 -1.56 -14.66
N ILE A 49 -6.72 -0.90 -14.74
CA ILE A 49 -6.97 0.38 -14.03
C ILE A 49 -6.80 0.20 -12.52
N LEU A 50 -7.33 -0.89 -11.96
CA LEU A 50 -7.17 -1.21 -10.54
C LEU A 50 -5.70 -1.42 -10.19
N LEU A 51 -4.89 -2.09 -11.02
CA LEU A 51 -3.45 -2.23 -10.76
C LEU A 51 -2.77 -0.86 -10.63
N PHE A 52 -3.04 0.08 -11.55
CA PHE A 52 -2.49 1.44 -11.45
C PHE A 52 -2.96 2.15 -10.17
N MET A 53 -4.23 1.99 -9.80
CA MET A 53 -4.78 2.56 -8.57
C MET A 53 -4.09 2.00 -7.32
N PHE A 54 -3.92 0.68 -7.21
CA PHE A 54 -3.24 0.04 -6.09
C PHE A 54 -1.76 0.42 -6.02
N ALA A 55 -1.07 0.51 -7.16
CA ALA A 55 0.31 1.01 -7.22
C ALA A 55 0.41 2.46 -6.71
N PHE A 56 -0.52 3.33 -7.12
CA PHE A 56 -0.59 4.70 -6.64
C PHE A 56 -0.84 4.79 -5.12
N ILE A 57 -1.78 4.00 -4.59
CA ILE A 57 -2.05 3.92 -3.16
C ILE A 57 -0.82 3.45 -2.38
N ALA A 58 -0.10 2.44 -2.88
CA ALA A 58 1.14 1.97 -2.26
C ALA A 58 2.19 3.08 -2.16
N LEU A 59 2.33 3.91 -3.19
CA LEU A 59 3.23 5.08 -3.18
C LEU A 59 2.79 6.13 -2.15
N LEU A 60 1.48 6.38 -2.00
CA LEU A 60 0.96 7.30 -0.99
C LEU A 60 1.22 6.82 0.43
N ILE A 61 0.97 5.53 0.71
CA ILE A 61 1.23 4.92 2.01
C ILE A 61 2.73 5.01 2.32
N ASN A 62 3.60 4.65 1.36
CA ASN A 62 5.05 4.74 1.53
C ASN A 62 5.49 6.19 1.82
N LYS A 63 4.94 7.17 1.10
CA LYS A 63 5.22 8.59 1.36
C LYS A 63 4.82 9.01 2.77
N LYS A 64 3.67 8.54 3.27
CA LYS A 64 3.21 8.82 4.64
C LYS A 64 4.08 8.13 5.68
N MET A 65 4.45 6.86 5.48
CA MET A 65 5.38 6.13 6.35
C MET A 65 6.73 6.83 6.47
N ARG A 66 7.30 7.31 5.35
CA ARG A 66 8.57 8.05 5.37
C ARG A 66 8.50 9.34 6.20
N LYS A 67 7.36 10.04 6.18
CA LYS A 67 7.14 11.22 7.03
C LYS A 67 7.13 10.85 8.52
N ILE A 68 6.40 9.80 8.89
CA ILE A 68 6.32 9.33 10.29
C ILE A 68 7.71 8.87 10.77
N ILE A 69 8.44 8.13 9.95
CA ILE A 69 9.81 7.71 10.27
C ILE A 69 10.70 8.92 10.55
N LYS A 70 10.61 9.99 9.74
CA LYS A 70 11.34 11.23 9.96
C LYS A 70 10.99 11.87 11.31
N GLN A 71 9.70 11.96 11.65
CA GLN A 71 9.23 12.48 12.94
C GLN A 71 9.74 11.67 14.14
N ILE A 72 9.78 10.33 14.01
CA ILE A 72 10.34 9.44 15.03
C ILE A 72 11.83 9.75 15.27
N TYR A 73 12.61 9.99 14.22
CA TYR A 73 14.03 10.35 14.35
C TYR A 73 14.23 11.72 14.99
N GLU A 74 13.38 12.69 14.69
CA GLU A 74 13.41 14.04 15.28
C GLU A 74 13.05 13.98 16.77
N SER A 75 11.98 13.28 17.15
CA SER A 75 11.56 13.09 18.54
C SER A 75 12.56 12.32 19.41
N LYS A 76 13.52 11.58 18.81
CA LYS A 76 14.58 10.88 19.55
C LYS A 76 15.79 11.79 19.87
N LYS A 77 15.88 12.96 19.23
CA LYS A 77 16.97 13.94 19.45
C LYS A 77 16.64 14.97 20.54
N GLU A 78 15.36 15.15 20.85
CA GLU A 78 14.84 15.97 21.95
C GLU A 78 14.78 15.17 23.26
#